data_AF-A0A2V4CW14-F1
#
_entry.id   AF-A0A2V4CW14-F1
#
_cell.length_a   1.000
_cell.length_b   1.000
_cell.length_c   1.000
_cell.angle_alpha   90.00
_cell.angle_beta   90.00
_cell.angle_gamma   90.00
#
_symmetry.space_group_name_H-M   'P 1'
#
loop_
_entity.id
_entity.type
_entity.pdbx_description
1 polymer ?
#
loop_
_entity_poly.entity_id
_entity_poly.type
_entity_poly.pdbx_seq_one_letter_code
_entity_poly.pdbx_strand_id
1 'polypeptide(L)'
;MPRLRAVLIGCLAILWMIIEWQVMLEIAICAGVISTLLYDVPHSYRERKRLAGIVDKQEISIILGEHQLSALNNQCNQFQHILNDRDERLQNTILELERRDAVGAPEARKLIDDQKETLATQKKAMGEAQRLIRSQQRLLNKLESQTESGHGRWEETLATLERMLANQAAHSNDSQQQMLEEITDGNRELQRALTDLLQQLAMEPRSSSVNVQDSVVMGSGVTSHVDEAIEQRPSRSRRVPRTRAPRKSRIAELKAVPIAQVGEPQRTTEEKWLRSLPEDLA
;
A
#
# COMPACT_ATOMS: atom_id res chain seq x y z
N MET A 1 -27.60 -56.47 -82.81
CA MET A 1 -26.61 -56.72 -83.88
C MET A 1 -27.00 -55.98 -85.17
N PRO A 2 -26.81 -54.65 -85.25
CA PRO A 2 -27.26 -53.86 -86.40
C PRO A 2 -26.48 -54.17 -87.70
N ARG A 3 -25.17 -54.43 -87.58
CA ARG A 3 -24.32 -54.85 -88.72
C ARG A 3 -24.77 -56.16 -89.36
N LEU A 4 -25.23 -57.12 -88.56
CA LEU A 4 -25.76 -58.39 -89.06
C LEU A 4 -27.07 -58.16 -89.85
N ARG A 5 -27.93 -57.26 -89.39
CA ARG A 5 -29.14 -56.87 -90.13
C ARG A 5 -28.83 -56.16 -91.44
N ALA A 6 -27.82 -55.27 -91.45
CA ALA A 6 -27.37 -54.59 -92.66
C ALA A 6 -26.87 -55.60 -93.72
N VAL A 7 -26.04 -56.56 -93.30
CA VAL A 7 -25.53 -57.63 -94.18
C VAL A 7 -26.66 -58.51 -94.71
N LEU A 8 -27.63 -58.89 -93.87
CA LEU A 8 -28.80 -59.66 -94.29
C LEU A 8 -29.65 -58.90 -95.32
N ILE A 9 -29.86 -57.60 -95.14
CA ILE A 9 -30.60 -56.74 -96.10
C ILE A 9 -29.86 -56.69 -97.45
N GLY A 10 -28.53 -56.56 -97.45
CA GLY A 10 -27.73 -56.60 -98.67
C GLY A 10 -27.78 -57.95 -99.39
N CYS A 11 -27.63 -59.06 -98.65
CA CYS A 11 -27.74 -60.39 -99.22
C CYS A 11 -29.13 -60.66 -99.80
N LEU A 12 -30.20 -60.22 -99.12
CA LEU A 12 -31.57 -60.29 -99.62
C LEU A 12 -31.76 -59.42 -100.88
N ALA A 13 -31.15 -58.23 -100.94
CA ALA A 13 -31.21 -57.37 -102.12
C ALA A 13 -30.47 -57.98 -103.33
N ILE A 14 -29.32 -58.62 -103.12
CA ILE A 14 -28.59 -59.35 -104.18
C ILE A 14 -29.44 -60.49 -104.72
N LEU A 15 -30.01 -61.29 -103.81
CA LEU A 15 -30.80 -62.46 -104.17
C LEU A 15 -32.11 -62.07 -104.88
N TRP A 16 -32.75 -60.98 -104.45
CA TRP A 16 -33.90 -60.38 -105.12
C TRP A 16 -33.57 -59.91 -106.55
N MET A 17 -32.46 -59.19 -106.74
CA MET A 17 -32.06 -58.65 -108.04
C MET A 17 -31.68 -59.74 -109.07
N ILE A 18 -31.12 -60.86 -108.61
CA ILE A 18 -30.76 -61.99 -109.48
C ILE A 18 -32.01 -62.74 -109.96
N ILE A 19 -33.01 -62.92 -109.10
CA ILE A 19 -34.23 -63.66 -109.41
C ILE A 19 -35.16 -62.86 -110.35
N GLU A 20 -35.37 -61.57 -110.06
CA GLU A 20 -36.40 -60.78 -110.74
C GLU A 20 -35.93 -60.16 -112.07
N TRP A 21 -34.65 -59.78 -112.18
CA TRP A 21 -34.12 -59.05 -113.34
C TRP A 21 -33.06 -59.79 -114.17
N GLN A 22 -32.60 -60.98 -113.77
CA GLN A 22 -31.55 -61.75 -114.48
C GLN A 22 -30.31 -60.89 -114.84
N VAL A 23 -29.94 -59.94 -113.98
CA VAL A 23 -28.79 -59.06 -114.20
C VAL A 23 -27.47 -59.83 -114.02
N MET A 24 -26.42 -59.41 -114.75
CA MET A 24 -25.05 -59.89 -114.53
C MET A 24 -24.66 -59.82 -113.05
N LEU A 25 -24.06 -60.91 -112.57
CA LEU A 25 -23.76 -61.15 -111.14
C LEU A 25 -22.90 -60.04 -110.51
N GLU A 26 -22.03 -59.40 -111.29
CA GLU A 26 -21.17 -58.31 -110.84
C GLU A 26 -21.96 -57.06 -110.42
N ILE A 27 -23.00 -56.69 -111.17
CA ILE A 27 -23.81 -55.50 -110.88
C ILE A 27 -24.70 -55.74 -109.65
N ALA A 28 -25.21 -56.97 -109.49
CA ALA A 28 -26.01 -57.36 -108.33
C ALA A 28 -25.20 -57.28 -107.03
N ILE A 29 -23.95 -57.76 -107.03
CA ILE A 29 -23.05 -57.64 -105.86
C ILE A 29 -22.81 -56.17 -105.51
N CYS A 30 -22.51 -55.33 -106.51
CA CYS A 30 -22.31 -53.89 -106.29
C CYS A 30 -23.55 -53.23 -105.68
N ALA A 31 -24.75 -53.52 -106.20
CA ALA A 31 -26.01 -53.01 -105.66
C ALA A 31 -26.28 -53.49 -104.22
N GLY A 32 -25.96 -54.75 -103.92
CA GLY A 32 -26.04 -55.31 -102.57
C GLY A 32 -25.14 -54.59 -101.57
N VAL A 33 -23.87 -54.39 -101.93
CA VAL A 33 -22.90 -53.65 -101.11
C VAL A 33 -23.37 -52.21 -100.89
N ILE A 34 -23.86 -51.53 -101.93
CA ILE A 34 -24.41 -50.17 -101.81
C ILE A 34 -25.60 -50.15 -100.86
N SER A 35 -26.52 -51.13 -100.95
CA SER A 35 -27.67 -51.24 -100.04
C SER A 35 -27.24 -51.45 -98.58
N THR A 36 -26.23 -52.29 -98.34
CA THR A 36 -25.69 -52.47 -96.97
C THR A 36 -25.08 -51.17 -96.42
N LEU A 37 -24.34 -50.43 -97.23
CA LEU A 37 -23.71 -49.17 -96.85
C LEU A 37 -24.76 -48.09 -96.57
N LEU A 38 -25.80 -47.99 -97.40
CA LEU A 38 -26.89 -47.02 -97.21
C LEU A 38 -27.63 -47.22 -95.89
N TYR A 39 -27.74 -48.47 -95.42
CA TYR A 39 -28.38 -48.79 -94.16
C TYR A 39 -27.43 -48.59 -92.95
N ASP A 40 -26.17 -49.00 -93.07
CA ASP A 40 -25.22 -48.99 -91.94
C ASP A 40 -24.69 -47.59 -91.62
N VAL A 41 -24.47 -46.73 -92.63
CA VAL A 41 -23.94 -45.37 -92.46
C VAL A 41 -24.81 -44.48 -91.56
N PRO A 42 -26.13 -44.31 -91.81
CA PRO A 42 -26.96 -43.45 -90.97
C PRO A 42 -27.17 -44.03 -89.56
N HIS A 43 -27.15 -45.35 -89.41
CA HIS A 43 -27.31 -46.00 -88.12
C HIS A 43 -26.04 -45.87 -87.26
N SER A 44 -24.89 -46.20 -87.82
CA SER A 44 -23.58 -46.05 -87.18
C SER A 44 -23.30 -44.59 -86.79
N TYR A 45 -23.75 -43.62 -87.59
CA TYR A 45 -23.63 -42.20 -87.25
C TYR A 45 -24.47 -41.80 -86.03
N ARG A 46 -25.68 -42.34 -85.89
CA ARG A 46 -26.56 -42.09 -84.72
C ARG A 46 -25.99 -42.69 -83.44
N GLU A 47 -25.44 -43.89 -83.49
CA GLU A 47 -24.79 -44.53 -82.34
C GLU A 47 -23.55 -43.77 -81.90
N ARG A 48 -22.68 -43.36 -82.84
CA ARG A 48 -21.50 -42.53 -82.53
C ARG A 48 -21.87 -41.21 -81.88
N LYS A 49 -22.93 -40.53 -82.33
CA LYS A 49 -23.42 -39.30 -81.69
C LYS A 49 -23.93 -39.52 -80.26
N ARG A 50 -24.64 -40.63 -80.02
CA ARG A 50 -25.11 -40.97 -78.68
C ARG A 50 -23.96 -41.29 -77.73
N LEU A 51 -22.99 -42.08 -78.19
CA LEU A 51 -21.80 -42.41 -77.41
C LEU A 51 -20.95 -41.17 -77.13
N ALA A 52 -20.75 -40.30 -78.12
CA ALA A 52 -20.04 -39.03 -77.93
C ALA A 52 -20.72 -38.14 -76.87
N GLY A 53 -22.05 -38.04 -76.90
CA GLY A 53 -22.79 -37.25 -75.89
C GLY A 53 -22.79 -37.86 -74.48
N ILE A 54 -22.61 -39.17 -74.33
CA ILE A 54 -22.46 -39.81 -73.01
C ILE A 54 -21.04 -39.61 -72.49
N VAL A 55 -20.03 -39.76 -73.35
CA VAL A 55 -18.63 -39.55 -73.01
C VAL A 55 -18.39 -38.10 -72.57
N ASP A 56 -18.93 -37.12 -73.31
CA ASP A 56 -18.81 -35.69 -72.98
C ASP A 56 -19.44 -35.37 -71.61
N LYS A 57 -20.62 -35.91 -71.32
CA LYS A 57 -21.27 -35.77 -70.00
C LYS A 57 -20.44 -36.40 -68.87
N GLN A 58 -19.85 -37.56 -69.14
CA GLN A 58 -19.04 -38.27 -68.16
C GLN A 58 -17.72 -37.53 -67.91
N GLU A 59 -17.08 -37.02 -68.97
CA GLU A 59 -15.86 -36.20 -68.90
C GLU A 59 -16.08 -34.95 -68.06
N ILE A 60 -17.17 -34.21 -68.30
CA ILE A 60 -17.54 -33.03 -67.49
C ILE A 60 -17.75 -33.41 -66.02
N SER A 61 -18.41 -34.55 -65.74
CA SER A 61 -18.64 -34.99 -64.35
C SER A 61 -17.35 -35.42 -63.64
N ILE A 62 -16.40 -36.01 -64.38
CA ILE A 62 -15.09 -36.41 -63.85
C ILE A 62 -14.26 -35.16 -63.55
N ILE A 63 -14.22 -34.20 -64.47
CA ILE A 63 -13.48 -32.93 -64.29
C ILE A 63 -14.03 -32.17 -63.08
N LEU A 64 -15.36 -32.06 -62.95
CA LEU A 64 -15.97 -31.41 -61.80
C LEU A 64 -15.68 -32.15 -60.50
N GLY A 65 -15.72 -33.50 -60.52
CA GLY A 65 -15.36 -34.32 -59.37
C GLY A 65 -13.90 -34.19 -58.96
N GLU A 66 -12.98 -34.10 -59.93
CA GLU A 66 -11.55 -33.87 -59.70
C GLU A 66 -11.30 -32.50 -59.06
N HIS A 67 -11.97 -31.46 -59.55
CA HIS A 67 -11.89 -30.14 -58.91
C HIS A 67 -12.39 -30.17 -57.47
N GLN A 68 -13.52 -30.85 -57.20
CA GLN A 68 -14.04 -31.00 -55.83
C GLN A 68 -13.08 -31.77 -54.92
N LEU A 69 -12.50 -32.87 -55.41
CA LEU A 69 -11.50 -33.65 -54.66
C LEU A 69 -10.24 -32.84 -54.39
N SER A 70 -9.76 -32.07 -55.37
CA SER A 70 -8.59 -31.20 -55.19
C SER A 70 -8.85 -30.08 -54.18
N ALA A 71 -10.06 -29.50 -54.19
CA ALA A 71 -10.46 -28.48 -53.23
C ALA A 71 -10.56 -29.06 -51.81
N LEU A 72 -11.16 -30.25 -51.66
CA LEU A 72 -11.26 -30.93 -50.38
C LEU A 72 -9.88 -31.35 -49.85
N ASN A 73 -9.00 -31.84 -50.73
CA ASN A 73 -7.62 -32.18 -50.39
C ASN A 73 -6.84 -30.95 -49.91
N ASN A 74 -7.00 -29.82 -50.59
CA ASN A 74 -6.38 -28.56 -50.17
C ASN A 74 -6.92 -28.09 -48.82
N GLN A 75 -8.22 -28.22 -48.57
CA GLN A 75 -8.81 -27.93 -47.25
C GLN A 75 -8.27 -28.86 -46.16
N CYS A 76 -8.14 -30.16 -46.44
CA CYS A 76 -7.58 -31.12 -45.51
C CYS A 76 -6.13 -30.77 -45.15
N ASN A 77 -5.31 -30.43 -46.14
CA ASN A 77 -3.94 -29.94 -45.92
C ASN A 77 -3.91 -28.66 -45.07
N GLN A 78 -4.82 -27.71 -45.32
CA GLN A 78 -4.95 -26.51 -44.50
C GLN A 78 -5.31 -26.83 -43.05
N PHE A 79 -6.27 -27.73 -42.82
CA PHE A 79 -6.61 -28.15 -41.46
C PHE A 79 -5.47 -28.88 -40.77
N GLN A 80 -4.71 -29.70 -41.48
CA GLN A 80 -3.53 -30.35 -40.93
C GLN A 80 -2.49 -29.33 -40.46
N HIS A 81 -2.24 -28.28 -41.25
CA HIS A 81 -1.33 -27.20 -40.83
C HIS A 81 -1.84 -26.44 -39.62
N ILE A 82 -3.14 -26.12 -39.57
CA ILE A 82 -3.76 -25.42 -38.43
C ILE A 82 -3.69 -26.28 -37.16
N LEU A 83 -3.93 -27.58 -37.28
CA LEU A 83 -3.83 -28.51 -36.15
C LEU A 83 -2.39 -28.57 -35.63
N ASN A 84 -1.41 -28.74 -36.51
CA ASN A 84 0.00 -28.76 -36.11
C ASN A 84 0.43 -27.45 -35.44
N ASP A 85 0.08 -26.28 -36.00
CA ASP A 85 0.37 -24.98 -35.38
C ASP A 85 -0.30 -24.82 -34.01
N ARG A 86 -1.54 -25.31 -33.86
CA ARG A 86 -2.21 -25.31 -32.56
C ARG A 86 -1.56 -26.24 -31.56
N ASP A 87 -1.15 -27.43 -31.97
CA ASP A 87 -0.47 -28.38 -31.09
C ASP A 87 0.86 -27.81 -30.59
N GLU A 88 1.65 -27.18 -31.47
CA GLU A 88 2.88 -26.48 -31.07
C GLU A 88 2.61 -25.33 -30.10
N ARG A 89 1.57 -24.51 -30.36
CA ARG A 89 1.17 -23.43 -29.44
C ARG A 89 0.73 -23.97 -28.08
N LEU A 90 -0.08 -25.03 -28.07
CA LEU A 90 -0.55 -25.63 -26.83
C LEU A 90 0.62 -26.21 -26.03
N GLN A 91 1.55 -26.90 -26.67
CA GLN A 91 2.77 -27.39 -26.02
C GLN A 91 3.58 -26.25 -25.43
N ASN A 92 3.77 -25.15 -26.16
CA ASN A 92 4.46 -23.97 -25.63
C ASN A 92 3.72 -23.37 -24.41
N THR A 93 2.39 -23.24 -24.47
CA THR A 93 1.61 -22.74 -23.32
C THR A 93 1.67 -23.67 -22.12
N ILE A 94 1.72 -24.99 -22.33
CA ILE A 94 1.88 -25.98 -21.26
C ILE A 94 3.26 -25.82 -20.62
N LEU A 95 4.33 -25.69 -21.42
CA LEU A 95 5.68 -25.47 -20.90
C LEU A 95 5.80 -24.14 -20.13
N GLU A 96 5.15 -23.07 -20.62
CA GLU A 96 5.12 -21.79 -19.92
C GLU A 96 4.32 -21.86 -18.62
N LEU A 97 3.21 -22.59 -18.60
CA LEU A 97 2.42 -22.86 -17.38
C LEU A 97 3.22 -23.70 -16.39
N GLU A 98 3.87 -24.78 -16.83
CA GLU A 98 4.72 -25.61 -15.99
C GLU A 98 5.87 -24.80 -15.40
N ARG A 99 6.49 -23.93 -16.20
CA ARG A 99 7.52 -22.99 -15.71
C ARG A 99 6.94 -21.99 -14.71
N ARG A 100 5.75 -21.45 -14.95
CA ARG A 100 5.07 -20.53 -14.03
C ARG A 100 4.65 -21.20 -12.74
N ASP A 101 4.21 -22.45 -12.78
CA ASP A 101 3.88 -23.22 -11.59
C ASP A 101 5.16 -23.59 -10.83
N ALA A 102 6.22 -23.98 -11.55
CA ALA A 102 7.54 -24.24 -11.00
C ALA A 102 8.20 -23.01 -10.38
N VAL A 103 7.87 -21.79 -10.83
CA VAL A 103 8.41 -20.53 -10.25
C VAL A 103 7.46 -19.93 -9.21
N GLY A 104 6.15 -19.95 -9.45
CA GLY A 104 5.12 -19.35 -8.61
C GLY A 104 4.89 -20.11 -7.31
N ALA A 105 4.90 -21.45 -7.35
CA ALA A 105 4.76 -22.26 -6.12
C ALA A 105 5.92 -22.06 -5.12
N PRO A 106 7.21 -22.05 -5.52
CA PRO A 106 8.29 -21.77 -4.58
C PRO A 106 8.41 -20.30 -4.21
N GLU A 107 8.09 -19.35 -5.09
CA GLU A 107 8.12 -17.92 -4.75
C GLU A 107 7.04 -17.58 -3.70
N ALA A 108 5.82 -18.12 -3.85
CA ALA A 108 4.78 -17.99 -2.84
C ALA A 108 5.19 -18.64 -1.51
N ARG A 109 5.85 -19.81 -1.54
CA ARG A 109 6.38 -20.45 -0.33
C ARG A 109 7.43 -19.60 0.36
N LYS A 110 8.39 -19.05 -0.40
CA LYS A 110 9.42 -18.14 0.13
C LYS A 110 8.79 -16.91 0.76
N LEU A 111 7.83 -16.27 0.08
CA LEU A 111 7.13 -15.12 0.64
C LEU A 111 6.39 -15.47 1.94
N ILE A 112 5.72 -16.62 1.99
CA ILE A 112 5.04 -17.09 3.21
C ILE A 112 6.06 -17.32 4.33
N ASP A 113 7.21 -17.92 4.04
CA ASP A 113 8.22 -18.18 5.05
C ASP A 113 8.90 -16.89 5.54
N ASP A 114 9.18 -15.94 4.64
CA ASP A 114 9.63 -14.58 4.98
C ASP A 114 8.59 -13.84 5.85
N GLN A 115 7.30 -13.95 5.49
CA GLN A 115 6.21 -13.41 6.29
C GLN A 115 6.12 -14.06 7.67
N LYS A 116 6.32 -15.38 7.79
CA LYS A 116 6.37 -16.05 9.10
C LYS A 116 7.56 -15.59 9.94
N GLU A 117 8.73 -15.42 9.34
CA GLU A 117 9.92 -14.94 10.04
C GLU A 117 9.73 -13.50 10.54
N THR A 118 9.21 -12.61 9.68
CA THR A 118 8.90 -11.23 10.06
C THR A 118 7.82 -11.16 11.14
N LEU A 119 6.79 -12.00 11.10
CA LEU A 119 5.80 -12.10 12.17
C LEU A 119 6.39 -12.65 13.48
N ALA A 120 7.31 -13.62 13.40
CA ALA A 120 7.99 -14.15 14.59
C ALA A 120 8.87 -13.08 15.26
N THR A 121 9.61 -12.30 14.47
CA THR A 121 10.41 -11.18 14.98
C THR A 121 9.53 -10.08 15.55
N GLN A 122 8.42 -9.73 14.88
CA GLN A 122 7.44 -8.77 15.39
C GLN A 122 6.82 -9.24 16.71
N LYS A 123 6.42 -10.52 16.81
CA LYS A 123 5.89 -11.10 18.04
C LYS A 123 6.90 -11.00 19.20
N LYS A 124 8.18 -11.27 18.92
CA LYS A 124 9.26 -11.13 19.91
C LYS A 124 9.42 -9.67 20.37
N ALA A 125 9.49 -8.74 19.42
CA ALA A 125 9.61 -7.31 19.72
C ALA A 125 8.40 -6.79 20.53
N MET A 126 7.19 -7.25 20.21
CA MET A 126 5.97 -6.93 20.95
C MET A 126 6.00 -7.49 22.38
N GLY A 127 6.55 -8.70 22.57
CA GLY A 127 6.79 -9.26 23.90
C GLY A 127 7.78 -8.43 24.72
N GLU A 128 8.85 -7.92 24.10
CA GLU A 128 9.81 -7.01 24.73
C GLU A 128 9.17 -5.66 25.07
N ALA A 129 8.39 -5.09 24.16
CA ALA A 129 7.62 -3.87 24.40
C ALA A 129 6.63 -4.04 25.56
N GLN A 130 5.93 -5.17 25.66
CA GLN A 130 5.03 -5.45 26.78
C GLN A 130 5.78 -5.51 28.12
N ARG A 131 6.98 -6.11 28.15
CA ARG A 131 7.83 -6.10 29.36
C ARG A 131 8.27 -4.69 29.72
N LEU A 132 8.64 -3.87 28.73
CA LEU A 132 8.99 -2.47 28.92
C LEU A 132 7.81 -1.69 29.52
N ILE A 133 6.60 -1.83 28.96
CA ILE A 133 5.38 -1.19 29.48
C ILE A 133 5.14 -1.60 30.93
N ARG A 134 5.24 -2.89 31.26
CA ARG A 134 5.09 -3.35 32.66
C ARG A 134 6.17 -2.80 33.59
N SER A 135 7.37 -2.54 33.09
CA SER A 135 8.43 -1.91 33.87
C SER A 135 8.16 -0.41 34.08
N GLN A 136 7.68 0.29 33.05
CA GLN A 136 7.27 1.69 33.12
C GLN A 136 6.09 1.87 34.07
N GLN A 137 5.08 0.99 34.03
CA GLN A 137 3.97 1.02 34.99
C GLN A 137 4.46 0.86 36.42
N ARG A 138 5.40 -0.06 36.68
CA ARG A 138 5.98 -0.23 38.02
C ARG A 138 6.76 1.00 38.48
N LEU A 139 7.45 1.69 37.57
CA LEU A 139 8.14 2.95 37.89
C LEU A 139 7.14 4.07 38.18
N LEU A 140 6.07 4.19 37.40
CA LEU A 140 5.00 5.15 37.64
C LEU A 140 4.36 4.94 39.01
N ASN A 141 4.00 3.69 39.36
CA ASN A 141 3.45 3.39 40.68
C ASN A 141 4.45 3.73 41.82
N LYS A 142 5.75 3.55 41.59
CA LYS A 142 6.78 3.96 42.57
C LYS A 142 6.83 5.48 42.71
N LEU A 143 6.85 6.22 41.60
CA LEU A 143 6.85 7.69 41.62
C LEU A 143 5.59 8.24 42.27
N GLU A 144 4.43 7.63 42.02
CA GLU A 144 3.17 7.95 42.67
C GLU A 144 3.28 7.75 44.19
N SER A 145 3.72 6.58 44.65
CA SER A 145 3.92 6.33 46.09
C SER A 145 4.95 7.25 46.75
N GLN A 146 6.01 7.62 46.03
CA GLN A 146 7.01 8.59 46.51
C GLN A 146 6.44 10.00 46.57
N THR A 147 5.55 10.36 45.65
CA THR A 147 4.88 11.66 45.65
C THR A 147 3.87 11.74 46.79
N GLU A 148 3.08 10.69 47.01
CA GLU A 148 2.11 10.61 48.11
C GLU A 148 2.80 10.64 49.48
N SER A 149 3.85 9.84 49.67
CA SER A 149 4.64 9.88 50.91
C SER A 149 5.40 11.20 51.10
N GLY A 150 5.92 11.78 50.01
CA GLY A 150 6.50 13.11 50.04
C GLY A 150 5.49 14.16 50.48
N HIS A 151 4.27 14.11 49.94
CA HIS A 151 3.18 15.00 50.30
C HIS A 151 2.81 14.88 51.78
N GLY A 152 2.62 13.66 52.30
CA GLY A 152 2.35 13.46 53.74
C GLY A 152 3.46 14.00 54.63
N ARG A 153 4.74 13.80 54.25
CA ARG A 153 5.87 14.40 54.97
C ARG A 153 5.85 15.93 54.92
N TRP A 154 5.50 16.53 53.78
CA TRP A 154 5.35 17.97 53.67
C TRP A 154 4.24 18.49 54.57
N GLU A 155 3.10 17.81 54.62
CA GLU A 155 2.00 18.13 55.54
C GLU A 155 2.42 18.04 57.00
N GLU A 156 3.15 16.98 57.38
CA GLU A 156 3.72 16.85 58.73
C GLU A 156 4.66 18.02 59.05
N THR A 157 5.60 18.35 58.14
CA THR A 157 6.51 19.47 58.36
C THR A 157 5.79 20.80 58.45
N LEU A 158 4.75 21.01 57.64
CA LEU A 158 3.91 22.21 57.69
C LEU A 158 3.18 22.29 59.02
N ALA A 159 2.59 21.19 59.50
CA ALA A 159 1.96 21.13 60.82
C ALA A 159 2.97 21.36 61.97
N THR A 160 4.23 20.92 61.83
CA THR A 160 5.27 21.24 62.83
C THR A 160 5.68 22.72 62.79
N LEU A 161 5.79 23.31 61.60
CA LEU A 161 6.08 24.74 61.43
C LEU A 161 4.95 25.58 61.98
N GLU A 162 3.69 25.23 61.70
CA GLU A 162 2.52 25.89 62.29
C GLU A 162 2.54 25.81 63.81
N ARG A 163 2.85 24.65 64.41
CA ARG A 163 3.00 24.53 65.87
C ARG A 163 4.15 25.37 66.41
N MET A 164 5.30 25.39 65.73
CA MET A 164 6.44 26.19 66.16
C MET A 164 6.15 27.68 66.07
N LEU A 165 5.52 28.14 64.99
CA LEU A 165 5.08 29.52 64.83
C LEU A 165 4.04 29.90 65.89
N ALA A 166 3.07 29.03 66.18
CA ALA A 166 2.11 29.24 67.25
C ALA A 166 2.80 29.32 68.63
N ASN A 167 3.77 28.45 68.90
CA ASN A 167 4.52 28.44 70.16
C ASN A 167 5.46 29.66 70.29
N GLN A 168 6.12 30.07 69.19
CA GLN A 168 6.94 31.27 69.15
C GLN A 168 6.10 32.53 69.33
N ALA A 169 4.92 32.59 68.71
CA ALA A 169 3.98 33.69 68.91
C ALA A 169 3.50 33.77 70.38
N ALA A 170 3.16 32.63 70.99
CA ALA A 170 2.79 32.57 72.40
C ALA A 170 3.94 33.00 73.32
N HIS A 171 5.14 32.44 73.14
CA HIS A 171 6.31 32.79 73.97
C HIS A 171 6.75 34.25 73.78
N SER A 172 6.69 34.78 72.56
CA SER A 172 6.94 36.20 72.31
C SER A 172 5.95 37.07 73.07
N ASN A 173 4.66 36.72 73.03
CA ASN A 173 3.63 37.46 73.74
C ASN A 173 3.83 37.38 75.27
N ASP A 174 4.15 36.20 75.81
CA ASP A 174 4.45 36.02 77.23
C ASP A 174 5.69 36.82 77.67
N SER A 175 6.76 36.81 76.87
CA SER A 175 7.97 37.61 77.15
C SER A 175 7.71 39.11 77.09
N GLN A 176 6.83 39.57 76.18
CA GLN A 176 6.40 40.96 76.12
C GLN A 176 5.55 41.32 77.34
N GLN A 177 4.65 40.44 77.78
CA GLN A 177 3.87 40.64 78.99
C GLN A 177 4.76 40.69 80.23
N GLN A 178 5.71 39.77 80.37
CA GLN A 178 6.66 39.75 81.49
C GLN A 178 7.55 40.99 81.52
N MET A 179 8.04 41.45 80.37
CA MET A 179 8.81 42.69 80.28
C MET A 179 7.96 43.91 80.63
N LEU A 180 6.69 43.94 80.20
CA LEU A 180 5.77 44.99 80.61
C LEU A 180 5.52 44.96 82.12
N GLU A 181 5.37 43.78 82.72
CA GLU A 181 5.21 43.62 84.16
C GLU A 181 6.46 44.11 84.92
N GLU A 182 7.66 43.69 84.52
CA GLU A 182 8.93 44.13 85.10
C GLU A 182 9.17 45.64 84.92
N ILE A 183 8.79 46.22 83.77
CA ILE A 183 8.83 47.67 83.57
C ILE A 183 7.81 48.38 84.47
N THR A 184 6.60 47.85 84.63
CA THR A 184 5.60 48.46 85.52
C THR A 184 5.99 48.37 86.98
N ASP A 185 6.59 47.27 87.41
CA ASP A 185 7.05 47.08 88.78
C ASP A 185 8.33 47.85 89.06
N GLY A 186 9.30 47.84 88.12
CA GLY A 186 10.47 48.71 88.18
C GLY A 186 10.10 50.18 88.18
N ASN A 187 9.08 50.61 87.43
CA ASN A 187 8.56 51.98 87.49
C ASN A 187 7.87 52.26 88.83
N ARG A 188 7.12 51.31 89.41
CA ARG A 188 6.59 51.46 90.78
C ARG A 188 7.69 51.56 91.83
N GLU A 189 8.75 50.77 91.71
CA GLU A 189 9.91 50.83 92.59
C GLU A 189 10.68 52.13 92.41
N LEU A 190 10.92 52.58 91.18
CA LEU A 190 11.51 53.89 90.89
C LEU A 190 10.64 55.02 91.42
N GLN A 191 9.31 54.93 91.28
CA GLN A 191 8.39 55.90 91.86
C GLN A 191 8.44 55.89 93.38
N ARG A 192 8.56 54.71 94.04
CA ARG A 192 8.77 54.62 95.50
C ARG A 192 10.12 55.19 95.92
N ALA A 193 11.21 54.85 95.24
CA ALA A 193 12.55 55.36 95.52
C ALA A 193 12.66 56.87 95.25
N LEU A 194 12.01 57.40 94.22
CA LEU A 194 11.89 58.84 93.98
C LEU A 194 11.05 59.52 95.05
N THR A 195 9.98 58.88 95.52
CA THR A 195 9.17 59.39 96.63
C THR A 195 9.99 59.40 97.91
N ASP A 196 10.77 58.36 98.19
CA ASP A 196 11.66 58.28 99.34
C ASP A 196 12.83 59.28 99.23
N LEU A 197 13.41 59.48 98.04
CA LEU A 197 14.42 60.51 97.80
C LEU A 197 13.84 61.91 97.89
N LEU A 198 12.60 62.15 97.44
CA LEU A 198 11.89 63.42 97.66
C LEU A 198 11.59 63.62 99.15
N GLN A 199 11.20 62.57 99.86
CA GLN A 199 11.00 62.58 101.31
C GLN A 199 12.32 62.90 102.05
N GLN A 200 13.44 62.37 101.55
CA GLN A 200 14.78 62.56 102.11
C GLN A 200 15.36 63.93 101.74
N LEU A 201 15.15 64.42 100.50
CA LEU A 201 15.45 65.79 100.06
C LEU A 201 14.57 66.84 100.75
N ALA A 202 13.36 66.48 101.18
CA ALA A 202 12.50 67.34 101.99
C ALA A 202 12.95 67.42 103.46
N MET A 203 13.87 66.56 103.90
CA MET A 203 14.32 66.45 105.30
C MET A 203 15.78 66.87 105.53
N GLU A 204 16.53 67.32 104.50
CA GLU A 204 17.94 67.71 104.66
C GLU A 204 18.24 69.15 104.16
N PRO A 205 18.92 70.00 104.96
CA PRO A 205 19.10 71.41 104.65
C PRO A 205 20.22 71.66 103.61
N ARG A 206 19.90 72.55 102.65
CA ARG A 206 20.75 73.00 101.53
C ARG A 206 22.15 73.46 101.97
N SER A 207 23.22 72.92 101.37
CA SER A 207 24.36 73.69 100.84
C SER A 207 25.41 72.85 100.08
N SER A 208 26.10 73.49 99.12
CA SER A 208 27.32 73.09 98.36
C SER A 208 27.10 72.08 97.20
N SER A 209 27.12 72.46 95.92
CA SER A 209 28.14 73.01 95.00
C SER A 209 29.08 71.97 94.37
N VAL A 210 29.40 72.16 93.07
CA VAL A 210 30.50 71.54 92.24
C VAL A 210 30.05 70.28 91.43
N ASN A 211 30.35 70.04 90.14
CA ASN A 211 31.13 70.70 89.07
C ASN A 211 30.55 70.33 87.69
N VAL A 212 30.78 71.19 86.69
CA VAL A 212 30.64 70.88 85.26
C VAL A 212 31.99 70.36 84.76
N GLN A 213 32.02 69.23 84.03
CA GLN A 213 33.13 68.89 83.15
C GLN A 213 32.63 68.48 81.77
N ASP A 214 33.19 69.22 80.82
CA ASP A 214 33.03 69.26 79.38
C ASP A 214 33.94 68.20 78.74
N SER A 215 33.48 67.45 77.74
CA SER A 215 34.38 66.66 76.87
C SER A 215 33.77 66.43 75.49
N VAL A 216 34.27 67.24 74.55
CA VAL A 216 34.18 67.08 73.10
C VAL A 216 35.41 66.30 72.63
N VAL A 217 35.23 65.22 71.84
CA VAL A 217 36.25 64.73 70.89
C VAL A 217 35.59 64.43 69.54
N MET A 218 36.12 65.11 68.53
CA MET A 218 35.82 65.01 67.11
C MET A 218 36.58 63.84 66.46
N GLY A 219 35.96 63.18 65.47
CA GLY A 219 36.61 62.24 64.55
C GLY A 219 35.93 62.30 63.18
N SER A 220 36.54 63.07 62.29
CA SER A 220 36.12 63.42 60.92
C SER A 220 36.27 62.25 59.92
N GLY A 221 35.40 62.22 58.90
CA GLY A 221 35.85 61.86 57.55
C GLY A 221 34.90 61.07 56.66
N VAL A 222 34.24 61.80 55.74
CA VAL A 222 33.93 61.43 54.33
C VAL A 222 32.88 60.30 54.15
N THR A 223 31.64 60.48 53.68
CA THR A 223 31.00 61.32 52.64
C THR A 223 31.65 61.30 51.27
N SER A 224 31.37 60.25 50.49
CA SER A 224 31.00 60.29 49.06
C SER A 224 30.77 58.82 48.63
N HIS A 225 29.84 58.42 47.79
CA HIS A 225 29.00 59.12 46.83
C HIS A 225 27.77 58.23 46.65
N VAL A 226 26.58 58.80 46.84
CA VAL A 226 25.32 58.29 46.26
C VAL A 226 25.33 58.67 44.78
N ASP A 227 24.50 58.03 43.97
CA ASP A 227 24.30 58.19 42.51
C ASP A 227 25.12 57.18 41.70
N GLU A 228 24.57 56.36 40.81
CA GLU A 228 23.23 56.28 40.22
C GLU A 228 23.21 55.06 39.27
N ALA A 229 22.01 54.74 38.78
CA ALA A 229 21.75 53.96 37.57
C ALA A 229 21.80 52.41 37.68
N ILE A 230 20.65 51.90 38.10
CA ILE A 230 19.94 50.82 37.41
C ILE A 230 20.05 51.04 35.89
N GLU A 231 20.54 50.04 35.14
CA GLU A 231 19.86 49.44 33.98
C GLU A 231 20.81 48.65 33.06
N GLN A 232 20.24 47.56 32.54
CA GLN A 232 20.56 46.94 31.25
C GLN A 232 21.83 46.05 31.11
N ARG A 233 21.56 44.75 31.26
CA ARG A 233 21.97 43.68 30.32
C ARG A 233 21.67 44.16 28.88
N PRO A 234 22.46 43.87 27.80
CA PRO A 234 22.88 42.51 27.48
C PRO A 234 24.15 42.29 26.61
N SER A 235 24.45 41.01 26.36
CA SER A 235 25.08 40.46 25.15
C SER A 235 26.57 40.74 24.85
N ARG A 236 27.43 39.71 24.96
CA ARG A 236 28.10 39.08 23.78
C ARG A 236 29.07 37.94 24.13
N SER A 237 28.75 36.77 23.59
CA SER A 237 29.58 35.89 22.73
C SER A 237 31.10 35.81 22.94
N ARG A 238 31.60 34.58 23.20
CA ARG A 238 32.86 34.14 22.59
C ARG A 238 32.91 32.64 22.24
N ARG A 239 32.84 32.43 20.93
CA ARG A 239 33.38 31.39 20.01
C ARG A 239 33.97 30.05 20.51
N VAL A 240 33.47 29.03 19.81
CA VAL A 240 33.89 27.64 19.44
C VAL A 240 35.37 27.46 19.02
N PRO A 241 35.91 26.22 18.89
CA PRO A 241 35.77 25.45 17.61
C PRO A 241 35.55 23.91 17.68
N ARG A 242 34.62 23.47 16.82
CA ARG A 242 34.54 22.27 15.92
C ARG A 242 35.12 20.91 16.37
N THR A 243 34.30 19.85 16.29
CA THR A 243 34.21 18.91 15.14
C THR A 243 33.25 17.73 15.45
N ARG A 244 32.30 17.44 14.54
CA ARG A 244 32.05 16.16 13.83
C ARG A 244 30.57 16.07 13.42
N ALA A 245 30.33 16.01 12.11
CA ALA A 245 29.00 16.01 11.48
C ALA A 245 28.38 14.60 11.41
N PRO A 246 27.05 14.46 11.51
CA PRO A 246 26.35 13.30 10.98
C PRO A 246 25.89 13.53 9.54
N ARG A 247 25.82 12.40 8.84
CA ARG A 247 25.72 12.17 7.40
C ARG A 247 24.28 12.40 6.92
N LYS A 248 24.08 13.30 5.96
CA LYS A 248 22.81 13.49 5.24
C LYS A 248 22.48 12.22 4.44
N SER A 249 21.39 11.54 4.79
CA SER A 249 20.71 10.59 3.91
C SER A 249 19.92 11.36 2.85
N ARG A 250 20.14 11.01 1.58
CA ARG A 250 19.40 11.53 0.42
C ARG A 250 17.94 11.10 0.53
N ILE A 251 17.04 12.05 0.77
CA ILE A 251 15.62 11.88 0.42
C ILE A 251 15.56 12.12 -1.09
N ALA A 252 15.15 11.09 -1.83
CA ALA A 252 14.86 11.24 -3.25
C ALA A 252 13.68 12.21 -3.40
N GLU A 253 13.89 13.31 -4.13
CA GLU A 253 12.81 14.18 -4.60
C GLU A 253 11.88 13.35 -5.50
N LEU A 254 10.73 12.95 -4.95
CA LEU A 254 9.60 12.46 -5.72
C LEU A 254 9.10 13.64 -6.58
N LYS A 255 9.52 13.64 -7.84
CA LYS A 255 8.98 14.52 -8.87
C LYS A 255 7.50 14.18 -9.05
N ALA A 256 6.61 15.04 -8.57
CA ALA A 256 5.18 14.90 -8.77
C ALA A 256 4.87 14.86 -10.27
N VAL A 257 4.26 13.77 -10.72
CA VAL A 257 3.69 13.67 -12.07
C VAL A 257 2.45 14.57 -12.09
N PRO A 258 2.33 15.55 -13.00
CA PRO A 258 1.16 16.40 -13.08
C PRO A 258 -0.09 15.57 -13.41
N ILE A 259 -1.15 15.80 -12.64
CA ILE A 259 -2.46 15.10 -12.66
C ILE A 259 -3.29 15.57 -13.88
N ALA A 260 -2.71 15.50 -15.08
CA ALA A 260 -3.40 15.83 -16.33
C ALA A 260 -3.58 14.60 -17.25
N GLN A 261 -3.12 13.42 -16.84
CA GLN A 261 -3.21 12.18 -17.62
C GLN A 261 -3.93 11.02 -16.90
N VAL A 262 -4.52 11.28 -15.73
CA VAL A 262 -5.41 10.30 -15.07
C VAL A 262 -6.84 10.69 -15.44
N GLY A 263 -7.47 9.87 -16.29
CA GLY A 263 -8.88 10.02 -16.65
C GLY A 263 -9.77 10.12 -15.42
N GLU A 264 -10.90 10.82 -15.57
CA GLU A 264 -11.83 11.18 -14.50
C GLU A 264 -12.10 10.02 -13.52
N PRO A 265 -12.07 10.26 -12.19
CA PRO A 265 -12.42 9.26 -11.21
C PRO A 265 -13.92 8.95 -11.29
N GLN A 266 -14.27 7.77 -11.79
CA GLN A 266 -15.64 7.25 -11.70
C GLN A 266 -16.02 7.09 -10.22
N ARG A 267 -16.90 7.97 -9.74
CA ARG A 267 -17.62 7.77 -8.47
C ARG A 267 -18.56 6.57 -8.64
N THR A 268 -18.08 5.38 -8.29
CA THR A 268 -18.98 4.23 -8.08
C THR A 268 -19.72 4.43 -6.77
N THR A 269 -21.04 4.60 -6.85
CA THR A 269 -21.95 4.68 -5.71
C THR A 269 -21.80 3.47 -4.78
N GLU A 270 -21.91 3.72 -3.48
CA GLU A 270 -21.62 2.79 -2.37
C GLU A 270 -22.36 1.43 -2.47
N GLU A 271 -23.49 1.40 -3.18
CA GLU A 271 -24.32 0.21 -3.35
C GLU A 271 -23.65 -0.91 -4.17
N LYS A 272 -22.67 -0.59 -5.01
CA LYS A 272 -21.99 -1.58 -5.86
C LYS A 272 -20.91 -2.37 -5.10
N TRP A 273 -20.34 -1.77 -4.06
CA TRP A 273 -19.33 -2.42 -3.20
C TRP A 273 -19.95 -3.41 -2.22
N LEU A 274 -21.17 -3.14 -1.74
CA LEU A 274 -21.88 -4.05 -0.84
C LEU A 274 -22.31 -5.36 -1.53
N ARG A 275 -22.48 -5.37 -2.85
CA ARG A 275 -22.78 -6.59 -3.63
C ARG A 275 -21.57 -7.45 -3.96
N SER A 276 -20.34 -6.98 -3.71
CA SER A 276 -19.12 -7.77 -3.92
C SER A 276 -18.62 -8.51 -2.68
N LEU A 277 -19.34 -8.41 -1.55
CA LEU A 277 -19.02 -9.19 -0.36
C LEU A 277 -19.60 -10.62 -0.49
N PRO A 278 -18.79 -11.67 -0.28
CA PRO A 278 -19.27 -13.05 -0.29
C PRO A 278 -20.28 -13.28 0.85
N GLU A 279 -21.34 -14.02 0.57
CA GLU A 279 -22.48 -14.29 1.48
C GLU A 279 -22.13 -15.09 2.74
N ASP A 280 -20.88 -15.53 2.92
CA ASP A 280 -20.43 -16.31 4.08
C ASP A 280 -20.16 -15.47 5.35
N LEU A 281 -20.59 -14.21 5.38
CA LEU A 281 -20.39 -13.28 6.50
C LEU A 281 -21.68 -12.56 6.96
N ALA A 282 -22.86 -13.10 6.61
CA ALA A 282 -24.16 -12.65 7.13
C ALA A 282 -24.65 -13.53 8.30
#